data_AF-A0A412KQB5-F1
#
_entry.id   AF-A0A412KQB5-F1
#
_cell.length_a   1.000
_cell.length_b   1.000
_cell.length_c   1.000
_cell.angle_alpha   90.00
_cell.angle_beta   90.00
_cell.angle_gamma   90.00
#
_symmetry.space_group_name_H-M   'P 1'
#
loop_
_entity.id
_entity.type
_entity.pdbx_description
1 polymer ?
#
loop_
_entity_poly.entity_id
_entity_poly.type
_entity_poly.pdbx_seq_one_letter_code
_entity_poly.pdbx_strand_id
1 'polypeptide(L)'
;MQKIVKSDTDRKTSKTEKIVIAIGVICFVLYVGMLMIQRIDERNDYQEAVALAKQGDWNGAAAKTVEHRSESNDADNLYLIASAEKNFADGDMVTAYNYIADLPHDYTGEFSGEVTKLKQDIDQAHEEWKAQKAREEEEKAKEREKQAAIEKEKQKAIEAERAKRIYIGDPESKIRKVFGEPDRVNRHVSKYGTMKQYVYEYDDGNTYIYTENGIVTDYQD
;
A
#
# COMPACT_ATOMS: atom_id res chain seq x y z
N MET A 1 -24.84 26.76 -85.16
CA MET A 1 -25.61 25.89 -84.25
C MET A 1 -24.76 25.56 -83.05
N GLN A 2 -25.09 26.11 -81.87
CA GLN A 2 -24.73 25.54 -80.56
C GLN A 2 -25.72 26.14 -79.55
N LYS A 3 -26.70 25.33 -79.13
CA LYS A 3 -27.61 25.71 -78.04
C LYS A 3 -26.85 25.46 -76.73
N ILE A 4 -26.46 26.53 -76.06
CA ILE A 4 -26.02 26.47 -74.66
C ILE A 4 -27.27 26.19 -73.84
N VAL A 5 -27.41 24.94 -73.37
CA VAL A 5 -28.38 24.57 -72.34
C VAL A 5 -27.87 25.17 -71.03
N LYS A 6 -28.48 26.25 -70.58
CA LYS A 6 -28.31 26.73 -69.20
C LYS A 6 -28.92 25.66 -68.29
N SER A 7 -28.09 25.00 -67.48
CA SER A 7 -28.59 24.16 -66.40
C SER A 7 -29.13 25.09 -65.31
N ASP A 8 -30.46 25.17 -65.20
CA ASP A 8 -31.13 25.76 -64.04
C ASP A 8 -30.85 24.86 -62.83
N THR A 9 -29.80 25.19 -62.09
CA THR A 9 -29.56 24.63 -60.76
C THR A 9 -30.03 25.63 -59.70
N ASP A 10 -31.22 26.21 -59.88
CA ASP A 10 -31.84 27.07 -58.88
C ASP A 10 -32.83 26.24 -58.05
N ARG A 11 -32.27 25.30 -57.27
CA ARG A 11 -33.05 24.43 -56.38
C ARG A 11 -33.58 25.29 -55.22
N LYS A 12 -34.78 25.84 -55.39
CA LYS A 12 -35.50 26.58 -54.34
C LYS A 12 -35.67 25.68 -53.12
N THR A 13 -35.00 26.03 -52.02
CA THR A 13 -35.10 25.30 -50.75
C THR A 13 -36.53 25.31 -50.25
N SER A 14 -37.05 24.13 -49.93
CA SER A 14 -38.41 23.97 -49.42
C SER A 14 -38.55 24.66 -48.06
N LYS A 15 -39.79 25.00 -47.67
CA LYS A 15 -40.08 25.59 -46.35
C LYS A 15 -39.52 24.72 -45.21
N THR A 16 -39.58 23.40 -45.38
CA THR A 16 -39.05 22.42 -44.43
C THR A 16 -37.51 22.45 -44.37
N GLU A 17 -36.82 22.52 -45.51
CA GLU A 17 -35.35 22.63 -45.55
C GLU A 17 -34.85 23.91 -44.89
N LYS A 18 -35.56 25.04 -45.08
CA LYS A 18 -35.23 26.31 -44.40
C LYS A 18 -35.39 26.23 -42.88
N ILE A 19 -36.43 25.53 -42.40
CA ILE A 19 -36.64 25.30 -40.96
C ILE A 19 -35.52 24.43 -40.39
N VAL A 20 -35.14 23.34 -41.09
CA VAL A 20 -34.05 22.46 -40.64
C VAL A 20 -32.71 23.20 -40.61
N ILE A 21 -32.40 24.02 -41.62
CA ILE A 21 -31.19 24.86 -41.62
C ILE A 21 -31.22 25.86 -40.46
N ALA A 22 -32.36 26.52 -40.20
CA ALA A 22 -32.49 27.46 -39.09
C ALA A 22 -32.28 26.79 -37.73
N ILE A 23 -32.86 25.60 -37.52
CA ILE A 23 -32.65 24.80 -36.30
C ILE A 23 -31.18 24.40 -36.18
N GLY A 24 -30.57 23.91 -37.26
CA GLY A 24 -29.14 23.54 -37.26
C GLY A 24 -28.23 24.71 -36.89
N VAL A 25 -28.51 25.92 -37.39
CA VAL A 25 -27.77 27.13 -37.03
C VAL A 25 -27.98 27.50 -35.56
N ILE A 26 -29.21 27.41 -35.04
CA ILE A 26 -29.49 27.67 -33.62
C ILE A 26 -28.75 26.67 -32.73
N CYS A 27 -28.81 25.37 -33.04
CA CYS A 27 -28.09 24.34 -32.31
C CYS A 27 -26.57 24.58 -32.35
N PHE A 28 -26.02 25.00 -33.49
CA PHE A 28 -24.60 25.34 -33.62
C PHE A 28 -24.22 26.55 -32.76
N VAL A 29 -25.03 27.61 -32.77
CA VAL A 29 -24.79 28.80 -31.94
C VAL A 29 -24.86 28.47 -30.45
N LEU A 30 -25.82 27.64 -30.02
CA LEU A 30 -25.91 27.18 -28.64
C LEU A 30 -24.72 26.32 -28.23
N TYR A 31 -24.28 25.41 -29.11
CA TYR A 31 -23.10 24.57 -28.88
C TYR A 31 -21.82 25.41 -28.76
N VAL A 32 -21.59 26.35 -29.68
CA VAL A 32 -20.44 27.27 -29.61
C VAL A 32 -20.53 28.16 -28.38
N GLY A 33 -21.73 28.65 -28.02
CA GLY A 33 -21.95 29.41 -26.79
C GLY A 33 -21.58 28.63 -25.53
N MET A 34 -21.95 27.35 -25.46
CA MET A 34 -21.59 26.47 -24.34
C MET A 34 -20.07 26.27 -24.23
N LEU A 35 -19.37 26.02 -25.35
CA LEU A 35 -17.91 25.91 -25.37
C LEU A 35 -17.22 27.23 -24.95
N MET A 36 -17.80 28.37 -25.30
CA MET A 36 -17.27 29.68 -24.91
C MET A 36 -17.47 29.96 -23.42
N ILE A 37 -18.60 29.55 -22.83
CA ILE A 37 -18.86 29.68 -21.39
C ILE A 37 -17.84 28.84 -20.60
N GLN A 38 -17.61 27.58 -21.00
CA GLN A 38 -16.61 26.72 -20.35
C GLN A 38 -15.21 27.33 -20.35
N ARG A 39 -14.76 27.89 -21.49
CA ARG A 39 -13.47 28.57 -21.57
C ARG A 39 -13.36 29.86 -20.76
N ILE A 40 -14.48 30.56 -20.52
CA ILE A 40 -14.49 31.76 -19.67
C ILE A 40 -14.36 31.34 -18.21
N ASP A 41 -15.06 30.28 -17.82
CA ASP A 41 -15.01 29.72 -16.46
C ASP A 41 -13.59 29.25 -16.11
N GLU A 42 -13.00 28.42 -16.97
CA GLU A 42 -11.61 27.93 -16.86
C GLU A 42 -10.62 29.09 -16.67
N ARG A 43 -10.75 30.15 -17.46
CA ARG A 43 -9.87 31.32 -17.36
C ARG A 43 -10.05 32.05 -16.04
N ASN A 44 -11.28 32.22 -15.56
CA ASN A 44 -11.55 32.89 -14.29
C ASN A 44 -10.98 32.08 -13.13
N ASP A 45 -11.23 30.77 -13.10
CA ASP A 45 -10.73 29.88 -12.06
C ASP A 45 -9.21 29.82 -12.04
N TYR A 46 -8.55 29.80 -13.20
CA TYR A 46 -7.09 29.89 -13.27
C TYR A 46 -6.56 31.22 -12.71
N GLN A 47 -7.17 32.35 -13.04
CA GLN A 47 -6.75 33.65 -12.50
C GLN A 47 -6.94 33.75 -10.98
N GLU A 48 -8.05 33.21 -10.47
CA GLU A 48 -8.27 33.09 -9.03
C GLU A 48 -7.23 32.19 -8.37
N ALA A 49 -6.91 31.05 -8.99
CA ALA A 49 -5.87 30.14 -8.49
C ALA A 49 -4.50 30.81 -8.41
N VAL A 50 -4.11 31.57 -9.43
CA VAL A 50 -2.86 32.35 -9.42
C VAL A 50 -2.86 33.38 -8.28
N ALA A 51 -3.98 34.06 -8.05
CA ALA A 51 -4.11 35.03 -6.97
C ALA A 51 -4.01 34.38 -5.59
N LEU A 52 -4.58 33.19 -5.41
CA LEU A 52 -4.49 32.39 -4.19
C LEU A 52 -3.05 31.90 -3.96
N ALA A 53 -2.40 31.36 -4.99
CA ALA A 53 -1.01 30.94 -4.95
C ALA A 53 -0.05 32.07 -4.53
N LYS A 54 -0.23 33.28 -5.08
CA LYS A 54 0.55 34.46 -4.67
C LYS A 54 0.35 34.89 -3.21
N GLN A 55 -0.78 34.52 -2.61
CA GLN A 55 -1.06 34.74 -1.19
C GLN A 55 -0.56 33.59 -0.31
N GLY A 56 0.00 32.53 -0.90
CA GLY A 56 0.40 31.31 -0.21
C GLY A 56 -0.76 30.36 0.10
N ASP A 57 -1.98 30.61 -0.41
CA ASP A 57 -3.10 29.68 -0.28
C ASP A 57 -3.02 28.60 -1.37
N TRP A 58 -2.09 27.68 -1.17
CA TRP A 58 -1.85 26.55 -2.08
C TRP A 58 -3.02 25.55 -2.08
N ASN A 59 -3.74 25.43 -0.97
CA ASN A 59 -4.95 24.61 -0.90
C ASN A 59 -6.04 25.14 -1.83
N GLY A 60 -6.32 26.44 -1.74
CA GLY A 60 -7.27 27.11 -2.63
C GLY A 60 -6.84 27.05 -4.09
N ALA A 61 -5.55 27.29 -4.37
CA ALA A 61 -5.00 27.23 -5.72
C ALA A 61 -5.14 25.83 -6.34
N ALA A 62 -4.83 24.76 -5.59
CA ALA A 62 -5.01 23.38 -6.06
C ALA A 62 -6.49 23.04 -6.28
N ALA A 63 -7.39 23.47 -5.38
CA ALA A 63 -8.82 23.23 -5.51
C ALA A 63 -9.43 23.89 -6.75
N LYS A 64 -8.95 25.10 -7.11
CA LYS A 64 -9.41 25.82 -8.31
C LYS A 64 -8.88 25.26 -9.62
N THR A 65 -7.74 24.59 -9.60
CA THR A 65 -7.11 24.08 -10.83
C THR A 65 -7.42 22.61 -11.13
N VAL A 66 -7.87 21.85 -10.13
CA VAL A 66 -8.07 20.39 -10.26
C VAL A 66 -9.03 19.98 -11.39
N GLU A 67 -10.09 20.74 -11.60
CA GLU A 67 -11.11 20.43 -12.61
C GLU A 67 -10.63 20.71 -14.05
N HIS A 68 -9.65 21.60 -14.20
CA HIS A 68 -9.17 22.09 -15.50
C HIS A 68 -7.81 21.52 -15.92
N ARG A 69 -7.27 20.55 -15.17
CA ARG A 69 -5.95 19.96 -15.43
C ARG A 69 -5.81 19.36 -16.83
N SER A 70 -6.85 18.71 -17.33
CA SER A 70 -6.84 18.15 -18.68
C SER A 70 -7.11 19.17 -19.78
N GLU A 71 -7.49 20.39 -19.41
CA GLU A 71 -7.96 21.43 -20.33
C GLU A 71 -6.85 22.44 -20.64
N SER A 72 -5.95 22.68 -19.67
CA SER A 72 -4.82 23.61 -19.82
C SER A 72 -3.56 23.13 -19.10
N ASN A 73 -2.43 23.21 -19.82
CA ASN A 73 -1.10 22.97 -19.24
C ASN A 73 -0.79 23.95 -18.11
N ASP A 74 -1.29 25.19 -18.18
CA ASP A 74 -1.05 26.18 -17.13
C ASP A 74 -1.81 25.80 -15.86
N ALA A 75 -3.06 25.33 -16.00
CA ALA A 75 -3.85 24.84 -14.88
C ALA A 75 -3.24 23.56 -14.28
N ASP A 76 -2.79 22.61 -15.11
CA ASP A 76 -2.11 21.41 -14.61
C ASP A 76 -0.80 21.75 -13.90
N ASN A 77 0.04 22.59 -14.49
CA ASN A 77 1.29 23.00 -13.87
C ASN A 77 1.05 23.70 -12.52
N LEU A 78 0.09 24.62 -12.45
CA LEU A 78 -0.25 25.30 -11.19
C LEU A 78 -0.83 24.32 -10.16
N TYR A 79 -1.64 23.36 -10.59
CA TYR A 79 -2.13 22.29 -9.73
C TYR A 79 -0.98 21.47 -9.15
N LEU A 80 -0.02 21.05 -9.97
CA LEU A 80 1.14 20.26 -9.54
C LEU A 80 1.98 21.04 -8.51
N ILE A 81 2.25 22.31 -8.77
CA ILE A 81 3.01 23.19 -7.85
C ILE A 81 2.25 23.36 -6.54
N ALA A 82 0.97 23.71 -6.59
CA ALA A 82 0.15 23.93 -5.40
C ALA A 82 -0.02 22.65 -4.57
N SER A 83 -0.17 21.50 -5.24
CA SER A 83 -0.25 20.20 -4.58
C SER A 83 1.07 19.82 -3.93
N ALA A 84 2.20 20.10 -4.57
CA ALA A 84 3.51 19.89 -3.99
C ALA A 84 3.73 20.73 -2.73
N GLU A 85 3.49 22.04 -2.80
CA GLU A 85 3.62 22.96 -1.66
C GLU A 85 2.78 22.52 -0.47
N LYS A 86 1.50 22.18 -0.73
CA LYS A 86 0.60 21.67 0.29
C LYS A 86 1.16 20.41 0.96
N ASN A 87 1.50 19.38 0.18
CA ASN A 87 1.95 18.11 0.75
C ASN A 87 3.30 18.25 1.47
N PHE A 88 4.15 19.15 0.99
CA PHE A 88 5.41 19.47 1.65
C PHE A 88 5.17 20.12 3.01
N ALA A 89 4.24 21.08 3.10
CA ALA A 89 3.83 21.70 4.35
C ALA A 89 3.16 20.71 5.32
N ASP A 90 2.40 19.73 4.80
CA ASP A 90 1.77 18.66 5.59
C ASP A 90 2.78 17.57 6.04
N GLY A 91 4.02 17.61 5.55
CA GLY A 91 5.08 16.65 5.86
C GLY A 91 5.01 15.35 5.06
N ASP A 92 4.14 15.26 4.05
CA ASP A 92 4.08 14.12 3.12
C ASP A 92 5.09 14.29 1.99
N MET A 93 6.36 14.02 2.32
CA MET A 93 7.51 14.19 1.41
C MET A 93 7.40 13.35 0.15
N VAL A 94 6.79 12.15 0.23
CA VAL A 94 6.64 11.26 -0.93
C VAL A 94 5.66 11.84 -1.92
N THR A 95 4.49 12.28 -1.43
CA THR A 95 3.47 12.87 -2.28
C THR A 95 3.94 14.21 -2.86
N ALA A 96 4.61 15.04 -2.05
CA ALA A 96 5.20 16.30 -2.51
C ALA A 96 6.23 16.07 -3.65
N TYR A 97 7.12 15.10 -3.47
CA TYR A 97 8.11 14.71 -4.49
C TYR A 97 7.46 14.27 -5.79
N ASN A 98 6.42 13.42 -5.73
CA ASN A 98 5.75 12.93 -6.93
C ASN A 98 5.13 14.08 -7.74
N TYR A 99 4.46 15.05 -7.09
CA TYR A 99 3.87 16.18 -7.80
C TYR A 99 4.90 17.08 -8.48
N ILE A 100 6.04 17.31 -7.84
CA ILE A 100 7.14 18.09 -8.44
C ILE A 100 7.85 17.33 -9.56
N ALA A 101 7.98 16.00 -9.44
CA ALA A 101 8.58 15.18 -10.47
C ALA A 101 7.76 15.15 -11.77
N ASP A 102 6.42 15.26 -11.65
CA ASP A 102 5.50 15.32 -12.78
C ASP A 102 5.50 16.71 -13.48
N LEU A 103 5.99 17.76 -12.81
CA LEU A 103 6.09 19.10 -13.40
C LEU A 103 7.15 19.11 -14.52
N PRO A 104 6.89 19.72 -15.70
CA PRO A 104 7.85 19.83 -16.78
C PRO A 104 9.22 20.33 -16.30
N HIS A 105 10.29 19.67 -16.75
CA HIS A 105 11.66 19.99 -16.34
C HIS A 105 12.05 21.43 -16.72
N ASP A 106 11.56 21.92 -17.85
CA ASP A 106 11.79 23.25 -18.41
C ASP A 106 10.65 24.23 -18.12
N TYR A 107 9.91 24.02 -17.03
CA TYR A 107 8.86 24.95 -16.60
C TYR A 107 9.41 26.38 -16.47
N THR A 108 8.88 27.28 -17.29
CA THR A 108 9.25 28.70 -17.37
C THR A 108 8.06 29.62 -17.05
N GLY A 109 7.03 29.08 -16.41
CA GLY A 109 5.82 29.81 -16.07
C GLY A 109 6.02 30.81 -14.93
N GLU A 110 4.89 31.38 -14.49
CA GLU A 110 4.82 32.49 -13.54
C GLU A 110 5.52 32.23 -12.21
N PHE A 111 5.58 30.96 -11.77
CA PHE A 111 6.20 30.55 -10.50
C PHE A 111 7.56 29.87 -10.68
N SER A 112 8.24 30.06 -11.83
CA SER A 112 9.48 29.33 -12.15
C SER A 112 10.61 29.56 -11.14
N GLY A 113 10.67 30.74 -10.51
CA GLY A 113 11.63 31.05 -9.45
C GLY A 113 11.36 30.24 -8.18
N GLU A 114 10.13 30.25 -7.72
CA GLU A 114 9.65 29.52 -6.53
C GLU A 114 9.80 28.02 -6.72
N VAL A 115 9.40 27.50 -7.89
CA VAL A 115 9.50 26.08 -8.24
C VAL A 115 10.93 25.57 -8.18
N THR A 116 11.92 26.37 -8.60
CA THR A 116 13.32 25.95 -8.54
C THR A 116 13.76 25.68 -7.11
N LYS A 117 13.36 26.56 -6.19
CA LYS A 117 13.67 26.40 -4.76
C LYS A 117 12.87 25.25 -4.15
N LEU A 118 11.58 25.18 -4.43
CA LEU A 118 10.69 24.12 -3.97
C LEU A 118 11.20 22.73 -4.38
N LYS A 119 11.68 22.58 -5.63
CA LYS A 119 12.34 21.37 -6.13
C LYS A 119 13.51 20.97 -5.24
N GLN A 120 14.42 21.90 -4.96
CA GLN A 120 15.59 21.64 -4.11
C GLN A 120 15.21 21.24 -2.69
N ASP A 121 14.26 21.97 -2.08
CA ASP A 121 13.80 21.74 -0.72
C ASP A 121 13.12 20.35 -0.60
N ILE A 122 12.26 19.99 -1.56
CA ILE A 122 11.60 18.68 -1.62
C ILE A 122 12.58 17.55 -1.91
N ASP A 123 13.51 17.73 -2.84
CA ASP A 123 14.54 16.73 -3.16
C ASP A 123 15.39 16.42 -1.93
N GLN A 124 15.85 17.45 -1.22
CA GLN A 124 16.62 17.27 0.01
C GLN A 124 15.79 16.55 1.07
N ALA A 125 14.57 17.02 1.34
CA ALA A 125 13.71 16.42 2.37
C ALA A 125 13.33 14.97 2.04
N HIS A 126 13.12 14.64 0.76
CA HIS A 126 12.82 13.28 0.33
C HIS A 126 14.01 12.34 0.52
N GLU A 127 15.24 12.79 0.22
CA GLU A 127 16.45 12.00 0.48
C GLU A 127 16.69 11.80 1.99
N GLU A 128 16.45 12.83 2.81
CA GLU A 128 16.50 12.71 4.27
C GLU A 128 15.45 11.72 4.79
N TRP A 129 14.23 11.78 4.27
CA TRP A 129 13.14 10.85 4.60
C TRP A 129 13.51 9.40 4.24
N LYS A 130 14.07 9.16 3.04
CA LYS A 130 14.55 7.83 2.63
C LYS A 130 15.64 7.30 3.56
N ALA A 131 16.62 8.14 3.89
CA ALA A 131 17.71 7.76 4.78
C ALA A 131 17.21 7.47 6.20
N GLN A 132 16.22 8.22 6.69
CA GLN A 132 15.56 7.93 7.96
C GLN A 132 14.80 6.60 7.92
N LYS A 133 14.02 6.34 6.86
CA LYS A 133 13.28 5.09 6.71
C LYS A 133 14.19 3.87 6.67
N ALA A 134 15.30 3.96 5.93
CA ALA A 134 16.30 2.90 5.91
C ALA A 134 16.89 2.60 7.30
N ARG A 135 17.20 3.65 8.08
CA ARG A 135 17.68 3.51 9.47
C ARG A 135 16.63 2.88 10.38
N GLU A 136 15.38 3.30 10.28
CA GLU A 136 14.27 2.73 11.07
C GLU A 136 14.05 1.23 10.74
N GLU A 137 14.19 0.85 9.47
CA GLU A 137 14.08 -0.54 9.03
C GLU A 137 15.26 -1.39 9.53
N GLU A 138 16.49 -0.86 9.48
CA GLU A 138 17.68 -1.53 10.01
C GLU A 138 17.56 -1.78 11.52
N GLU A 139 17.14 -0.78 12.29
CA GLU A 139 16.95 -0.92 13.74
C GLU A 139 15.82 -1.92 14.08
N LYS A 140 14.72 -1.90 13.31
CA LYS A 140 13.65 -2.92 13.45
C LYS A 140 14.15 -4.32 13.11
N ALA A 141 15.02 -4.47 12.12
CA ALA A 141 15.61 -5.76 11.77
C ALA A 141 16.50 -6.28 12.92
N LYS A 142 17.39 -5.43 13.46
CA LYS A 142 18.22 -5.76 14.63
C LYS A 142 17.37 -6.17 15.84
N GLU A 143 16.27 -5.48 16.09
CA GLU A 143 15.39 -5.80 17.22
C GLU A 143 14.67 -7.14 17.02
N ARG A 144 14.22 -7.43 15.79
CA ARG A 144 13.64 -8.75 15.45
C ARG A 144 14.66 -9.88 15.64
N GLU A 145 15.91 -9.67 15.26
CA GLU A 145 16.98 -10.65 15.47
C GLU A 145 17.25 -10.90 16.96
N LYS A 146 17.33 -9.84 17.78
CA LYS A 146 17.47 -9.96 19.24
C LYS A 146 16.29 -10.73 19.85
N GLN A 147 15.07 -10.40 19.45
CA GLN A 147 13.88 -11.07 19.97
C GLN A 147 13.84 -12.54 19.56
N ALA A 148 14.23 -12.87 18.33
CA ALA A 148 14.34 -14.24 17.86
C ALA A 148 15.43 -15.03 18.61
N ALA A 149 16.55 -14.39 18.95
CA ALA A 149 17.60 -15.00 19.77
C ALA A 149 17.11 -15.29 21.20
N ILE A 150 16.43 -14.32 21.83
CA ILE A 150 15.82 -14.50 23.16
C ILE A 150 14.81 -15.65 23.15
N GLU A 151 13.93 -15.69 22.14
CA GLU A 151 12.93 -16.75 22.03
C GLU A 151 13.57 -18.12 21.81
N LYS A 152 14.61 -18.19 20.98
CA LYS A 152 15.38 -19.42 20.78
C LYS A 152 16.02 -19.91 22.06
N GLU A 153 16.58 -19.02 22.88
CA GLU A 153 17.17 -19.39 24.17
C GLU A 153 16.10 -19.83 25.18
N LYS A 154 14.94 -19.17 25.22
CA LYS A 154 13.79 -19.62 26.02
C LYS A 154 13.32 -21.01 25.60
N GLN A 155 13.19 -21.25 24.29
CA GLN A 155 12.78 -22.53 23.75
C GLN A 155 13.77 -23.63 24.10
N LYS A 156 15.08 -23.37 24.01
CA LYS A 156 16.12 -24.31 24.47
C LYS A 156 15.99 -24.62 25.96
N ALA A 157 15.71 -23.62 26.80
CA ALA A 157 15.53 -23.83 28.23
C ALA A 157 14.30 -24.70 28.53
N ILE A 158 13.18 -24.45 27.82
CA ILE A 158 11.96 -25.28 27.91
C ILE A 158 12.25 -26.71 27.45
N GLU A 159 12.95 -26.89 26.33
CA GLU A 159 13.32 -28.22 25.82
C GLU A 159 14.25 -28.96 26.78
N ALA A 160 15.22 -28.27 27.39
CA ALA A 160 16.12 -28.84 28.38
C ALA A 160 15.39 -29.24 29.68
N GLU A 161 14.38 -28.48 30.11
CA GLU A 161 13.52 -28.84 31.24
C GLU A 161 12.63 -30.02 30.90
N ARG A 162 11.97 -29.99 29.74
CA ARG A 162 11.13 -31.09 29.24
C ARG A 162 11.93 -32.38 29.04
N ALA A 163 13.21 -32.30 28.67
CA ALA A 163 14.08 -33.45 28.50
C ALA A 163 14.35 -34.20 29.82
N LYS A 164 14.24 -33.54 30.97
CA LYS A 164 14.48 -34.09 32.31
C LYS A 164 13.23 -34.75 32.94
N ARG A 165 12.09 -34.71 32.26
CA ARG A 165 10.81 -35.24 32.75
C ARG A 165 10.16 -36.13 31.71
N ILE A 166 9.29 -37.04 32.14
CA ILE A 166 8.44 -37.83 31.25
C ILE A 166 7.06 -37.20 31.17
N TYR A 167 6.52 -37.12 29.96
CA TYR A 167 5.17 -36.68 29.67
C TYR A 167 4.43 -37.76 28.87
N ILE A 168 3.11 -37.81 29.03
CA ILE A 168 2.25 -38.64 28.16
C ILE A 168 2.49 -38.23 26.70
N GLY A 169 2.67 -39.23 25.84
CA GLY A 169 3.06 -39.08 24.43
C GLY A 169 4.57 -39.13 24.17
N ASP A 170 5.42 -39.08 25.19
CA ASP A 170 6.86 -39.26 25.00
C ASP A 170 7.20 -40.69 24.54
N PRO A 171 8.29 -40.89 23.77
CA PRO A 171 8.71 -42.23 23.37
C PRO A 171 9.26 -43.02 24.55
N GLU A 172 9.04 -44.33 24.54
CA GLU A 172 9.54 -45.29 25.54
C GLU A 172 11.06 -45.15 25.77
N SER A 173 11.82 -44.81 24.72
CA SER A 173 13.27 -44.61 24.81
C SER A 173 13.70 -43.46 25.72
N LYS A 174 12.81 -42.53 26.05
CA LYS A 174 13.06 -41.42 26.98
C LYS A 174 13.01 -41.86 28.44
N ILE A 175 12.22 -42.89 28.77
CA ILE A 175 12.04 -43.38 30.15
C ILE A 175 13.38 -43.66 30.82
N ARG A 176 14.22 -44.47 30.16
CA ARG A 176 15.55 -44.83 30.67
C ARG A 176 16.53 -43.66 30.75
N LYS A 177 16.34 -42.64 29.91
CA LYS A 177 17.18 -41.43 29.94
C LYS A 177 16.86 -40.55 31.15
N VAL A 178 15.62 -40.57 31.62
CA VAL A 178 15.14 -39.76 32.75
C VAL A 178 15.28 -40.51 34.07
N PHE A 179 14.81 -41.75 34.14
CA PHE A 179 14.73 -42.52 35.39
C PHE A 179 15.85 -43.58 35.54
N GLY A 180 16.65 -43.82 34.50
CA GLY A 180 17.64 -44.88 34.51
C GLY A 180 17.04 -46.27 34.23
N GLU A 181 17.74 -47.31 34.65
CA GLU A 181 17.30 -48.70 34.47
C GLU A 181 16.16 -49.03 35.45
N PRO A 182 15.02 -49.57 34.98
CA PRO A 182 13.91 -49.96 35.84
C PRO A 182 14.24 -51.22 36.64
N ASP A 183 13.71 -51.33 37.86
CA ASP A 183 13.82 -52.54 38.68
C ASP A 183 13.04 -53.70 38.06
N ARG A 184 11.88 -53.39 37.45
CA ARG A 184 11.04 -54.38 36.75
C ARG A 184 10.35 -53.78 35.54
N VAL A 185 10.25 -54.59 34.46
CA VAL A 185 9.44 -54.27 33.28
C VAL A 185 8.44 -55.39 33.03
N ASN A 186 7.16 -55.09 33.22
CA ASN A 186 6.07 -56.00 32.86
C ASN A 186 5.69 -55.75 31.39
N ARG A 187 5.59 -56.80 30.58
CA ARG A 187 5.27 -56.70 29.14
C ARG A 187 4.10 -57.59 28.78
N HIS A 188 3.11 -57.02 28.10
CA HIS A 188 1.98 -57.73 27.53
C HIS A 188 1.91 -57.49 26.02
N VAL A 189 1.72 -58.54 25.23
CA VAL A 189 1.59 -58.47 23.77
C VAL A 189 0.24 -59.05 23.38
N SER A 190 -0.54 -58.27 22.65
CA SER A 190 -1.84 -58.70 22.12
C SER A 190 -1.94 -58.38 20.62
N LYS A 191 -3.03 -58.81 19.99
CA LYS A 191 -3.35 -58.44 18.60
C LYS A 191 -3.57 -56.93 18.39
N TYR A 192 -3.78 -56.17 19.46
CA TYR A 192 -4.04 -54.73 19.42
C TYR A 192 -2.79 -53.89 19.67
N GLY A 193 -1.69 -54.50 20.13
CA GLY A 193 -0.46 -53.78 20.42
C GLY A 193 0.36 -54.41 21.54
N THR A 194 1.48 -53.75 21.85
CA THR A 194 2.34 -54.09 23.00
C THR A 194 2.16 -53.06 24.10
N MET A 195 1.79 -53.52 25.29
CA MET A 195 1.72 -52.71 26.50
C MET A 195 2.88 -53.07 27.41
N LYS A 196 3.51 -52.06 28.03
CA LYS A 196 4.54 -52.27 29.04
C LYS A 196 4.30 -51.39 30.25
N GLN A 197 4.72 -51.87 31.42
CA GLN A 197 4.79 -51.11 32.65
C GLN A 197 6.23 -51.17 33.16
N TYR A 198 6.84 -50.01 33.38
CA TYR A 198 8.14 -49.82 33.99
C TYR A 198 7.93 -49.49 35.45
N VAL A 199 8.60 -50.23 36.34
CA VAL A 199 8.52 -50.04 37.79
C VAL A 199 9.88 -49.60 38.30
N TYR A 200 9.88 -48.50 39.05
CA TYR A 200 11.02 -47.98 39.79
C TYR A 200 10.65 -47.97 41.27
N GLU A 201 11.43 -48.66 42.10
CA GLU A 201 11.18 -48.79 43.54
C GLU A 201 12.14 -47.88 44.33
N TYR A 202 11.60 -46.97 45.13
CA TYR A 202 12.36 -46.06 45.99
C TYR A 202 11.97 -46.25 47.46
N ASP A 203 12.81 -45.78 48.38
CA ASP A 203 12.57 -45.89 49.83
C ASP A 203 11.33 -45.10 50.28
N ASP A 204 10.95 -44.05 49.53
CA ASP A 204 9.84 -43.12 49.81
C ASP A 204 8.60 -43.31 48.92
N GLY A 205 8.62 -44.26 47.99
CA GLY A 205 7.51 -44.52 47.07
C GLY A 205 7.94 -45.30 45.82
N ASN A 206 6.98 -45.73 45.01
CA ASN A 206 7.26 -46.42 43.75
C ASN A 206 6.71 -45.61 42.58
N THR A 207 7.50 -45.45 41.51
CA THR A 207 7.06 -44.83 40.26
C THR A 207 6.70 -45.91 39.23
N TYR A 208 5.55 -45.76 38.59
CA TYR A 208 5.05 -46.64 37.54
C TYR A 208 4.83 -45.86 36.25
N ILE A 209 5.41 -46.34 35.15
CA ILE A 209 5.29 -45.71 33.83
C ILE A 209 4.71 -46.71 32.85
N TYR A 210 3.62 -46.35 32.18
CA TYR A 210 2.92 -47.23 31.24
C TYR A 210 3.20 -46.79 29.81
N THR A 211 3.48 -47.75 28.94
CA THR A 211 3.62 -47.52 27.50
C THR A 211 2.71 -48.41 26.69
N GLU A 212 2.21 -47.88 25.58
CA GLU A 212 1.51 -48.62 24.54
C GLU A 212 2.20 -48.37 23.20
N ASN A 213 2.58 -49.45 22.52
CA ASN A 213 3.28 -49.44 21.24
C ASN A 213 4.53 -48.53 21.22
N GLY A 214 5.23 -48.45 22.35
CA GLY A 214 6.45 -47.65 22.49
C GLY A 214 6.22 -46.17 22.82
N ILE A 215 5.00 -45.77 23.19
CA ILE A 215 4.64 -44.40 23.59
C ILE A 215 4.13 -44.41 25.04
N VAL A 216 4.58 -43.46 25.86
CA VAL A 216 4.09 -43.28 27.23
C VAL A 216 2.61 -42.88 27.21
N THR A 217 1.78 -43.63 27.89
CA THR A 217 0.33 -43.39 27.96
C THR A 217 -0.14 -42.95 29.33
N ASP A 218 0.56 -43.36 30.39
CA ASP A 218 0.19 -43.03 31.77
C ASP A 218 1.41 -43.04 32.70
N TYR A 219 1.30 -42.35 33.83
CA TYR A 219 2.35 -42.16 34.83
C TYR A 219 1.75 -42.03 36.24
N GLN A 220 2.33 -42.75 37.19
CA GLN A 220 1.94 -42.73 38.60
C GLN A 220 3.19 -42.67 39.48
N ASP A 221 3.27 -41.70 40.37
CA ASP A 221 4.31 -41.55 41.41
C ASP A 221 3.71 -41.36 42.82
#